data_AF-A0A8T3WE86-F1
#
_entry.id   AF-A0A8T3WE86-F1
#
_cell.length_a   1.000
_cell.length_b   1.000
_cell.length_c   1.000
_cell.angle_alpha   90.00
_cell.angle_beta   90.00
_cell.angle_gamma   90.00
#
_symmetry.space_group_name_H-M   'P 1'
#
loop_
_entity.id
_entity.type
_entity.pdbx_description
1 polymer ?
#
loop_
_entity_poly.entity_id
_entity_poly.type
_entity_poly.pdbx_seq_one_letter_code
_entity_poly.pdbx_strand_id
1 'polypeptide(L)'
;MANNWFDISDERFLTFLNSLGKAVSANDIPYAFVGGVATQVHMADYLCIVHGTTLSDLLISGEIDLSNYIRSTDNVDIAFGLPQDSRYKEKIGLLQKEDKEAAAKYERTKKMLRPSQIAALDRNEQERRAELNARLNSVNEQRKTMKEERIRSVLDSLVDAEFDSISGKAIITVKQVRHGISHPKYTLGMYDIQDGDKPIDVNICREARDVARNGDLSELDSELYAKFLFEARDVKIPYADGIDVSLRVMRPEDLLITKISLKKHKHNLDALNLINYSREARMPIDDDIVKETLSRNPVLYVDYEKFKEFERTFK
;
A
#
# COMPACT_ATOMS: atom_id res chain seq x y z
N MET A 1 16.76 -21.35 1.80
CA MET A 1 17.13 -20.14 2.57
C MET A 1 16.19 -20.10 3.76
N ALA A 2 16.66 -19.80 4.96
CA ALA A 2 15.76 -19.60 6.09
C ALA A 2 14.85 -18.42 5.77
N ASN A 3 13.53 -18.56 5.97
CA ASN A 3 12.62 -17.42 5.84
C ASN A 3 12.89 -16.49 7.02
N ASN A 4 13.35 -15.28 6.75
CA ASN A 4 13.47 -14.26 7.77
C ASN A 4 12.07 -13.71 8.04
N TRP A 5 11.49 -14.11 9.17
CA TRP A 5 10.22 -13.61 9.64
C TRP A 5 10.47 -12.42 10.57
N PHE A 6 9.70 -11.36 10.37
CA PHE A 6 9.77 -10.13 11.17
C PHE A 6 8.38 -9.77 11.69
N ASP A 7 8.32 -9.21 12.89
CA ASP A 7 7.10 -8.60 13.38
C ASP A 7 7.40 -7.40 14.26
N ILE A 8 6.35 -6.64 14.55
CA ILE A 8 6.43 -5.36 15.24
C ILE A 8 6.93 -5.46 16.69
N SER A 9 7.04 -6.68 17.24
CA SER A 9 7.69 -6.88 18.53
C SER A 9 9.21 -6.77 18.48
N ASP A 10 9.82 -7.01 17.32
CA ASP A 10 11.26 -6.82 17.15
C ASP A 10 11.55 -5.32 17.09
N GLU A 11 12.20 -4.78 18.13
CA GLU A 11 12.60 -3.38 18.23
C GLU A 11 13.37 -2.93 16.98
N ARG A 12 14.21 -3.81 16.44
CA ARG A 12 14.98 -3.56 15.23
C ARG A 12 14.04 -3.30 14.06
N PHE A 13 13.11 -4.22 13.82
CA PHE A 13 12.14 -4.09 12.74
C PHE A 13 11.29 -2.82 12.90
N LEU A 14 10.82 -2.53 14.11
CA LEU A 14 10.03 -1.34 14.38
C LEU A 14 10.82 -0.03 14.18
N THR A 15 12.09 0.00 14.61
CA THR A 15 13.01 1.12 14.36
C THR A 15 13.21 1.34 12.87
N PHE A 16 13.43 0.25 12.12
CA PHE A 16 13.55 0.29 10.67
C PHE A 16 12.30 0.87 10.00
N LEU A 17 11.10 0.41 10.37
CA LEU A 17 9.83 0.93 9.83
C LEU A 17 9.63 2.41 10.14
N ASN A 18 9.92 2.84 11.37
CA ASN A 18 9.82 4.23 11.79
C ASN A 18 10.77 5.14 10.97
N SER A 19 12.00 4.68 10.79
CA SER A 19 13.03 5.41 10.05
C SER A 19 12.70 5.51 8.56
N LEU A 20 12.26 4.40 7.95
CA LEU A 20 11.72 4.38 6.60
C LEU A 20 10.58 5.38 6.46
N GLY A 21 9.61 5.37 7.37
CA GLY A 21 8.49 6.31 7.36
C GLY A 21 8.92 7.79 7.44
N LYS A 22 9.88 8.11 8.32
CA LYS A 22 10.44 9.46 8.45
C LYS A 22 11.16 9.92 7.19
N ALA A 23 11.99 9.07 6.58
CA ALA A 23 12.72 9.39 5.35
C ALA A 23 11.77 9.64 4.17
N VAL A 24 10.71 8.83 4.05
CA VAL A 24 9.69 9.00 3.02
C VAL A 24 8.93 10.31 3.24
N SER A 25 8.54 10.59 4.49
CA SER A 25 7.86 11.83 4.86
C SER A 25 8.70 13.08 4.56
N ALA A 26 10.01 13.04 4.84
CA ALA A 26 10.92 14.15 4.61
C ALA A 26 11.07 14.54 3.13
N ASN A 27 10.64 13.67 2.20
CA ASN A 27 10.68 13.89 0.75
C ASN A 27 9.32 14.30 0.16
N ASP A 28 8.34 14.65 1.01
CA ASP A 28 6.97 15.00 0.63
C ASP A 28 6.33 13.95 -0.29
N ILE A 29 6.58 12.67 0.00
CA ILE A 29 5.97 11.55 -0.70
C ILE A 29 4.88 10.97 0.20
N PRO A 30 3.59 11.17 -0.13
CA PRO A 30 2.49 10.43 0.49
C PRO A 30 2.79 8.94 0.47
N TYR A 31 2.58 8.27 1.60
CA TYR A 31 2.79 6.84 1.69
C TYR A 31 1.86 6.21 2.72
N ALA A 32 1.80 4.88 2.70
CA ALA A 32 1.24 4.09 3.77
C ALA A 32 1.92 2.72 3.79
N PHE A 33 2.22 2.22 4.97
CA PHE A 33 2.45 0.79 5.15
C PHE A 33 1.12 0.05 4.95
N VAL A 34 1.18 -1.07 4.25
CA VAL A 34 0.02 -1.90 3.88
C VAL A 34 0.26 -3.36 4.26
N GLY A 35 -0.68 -4.24 3.94
CA GLY A 35 -0.49 -5.68 4.07
C GLY A 35 -0.27 -6.16 5.50
N GLY A 36 0.74 -7.00 5.69
CA GLY A 36 1.11 -7.58 6.99
C GLY A 36 1.43 -6.50 8.03
N VAL A 37 2.33 -5.57 7.69
CA VAL A 37 2.77 -4.50 8.60
C VAL A 37 1.60 -3.66 9.10
N ALA A 38 0.70 -3.21 8.22
CA ALA A 38 -0.48 -2.44 8.64
C ALA A 38 -1.38 -3.21 9.61
N THR A 39 -1.52 -4.52 9.41
CA THR A 39 -2.29 -5.39 10.33
C THR A 39 -1.64 -5.44 11.70
N GLN A 40 -0.32 -5.66 11.74
CA GLN A 40 0.44 -5.73 13.00
C GLN A 40 0.39 -4.39 13.76
N VAL A 41 0.46 -3.25 13.06
CA VAL A 41 0.38 -1.91 13.65
C VAL A 41 -0.94 -1.69 14.38
N HIS A 42 -2.10 -1.96 13.73
CA HIS A 42 -3.39 -1.80 14.39
C HIS A 42 -3.58 -2.81 15.53
N MET A 43 -3.07 -4.04 15.40
CA MET A 43 -3.12 -5.02 16.49
C MET A 43 -2.32 -4.57 17.71
N ALA A 44 -1.09 -4.09 17.50
CA ALA A 44 -0.25 -3.58 18.58
C ALA A 44 -0.91 -2.39 19.28
N ASP A 45 -1.44 -1.43 18.52
CA ASP A 45 -2.18 -0.27 19.05
C ASP A 45 -3.36 -0.70 19.92
N TYR A 46 -4.25 -1.56 19.39
CA TYR A 46 -5.40 -2.03 20.14
C TYR A 46 -5.04 -2.83 21.39
N LEU A 47 -4.02 -3.70 21.34
CA LEU A 47 -3.57 -4.44 22.51
C LEU A 47 -3.02 -3.49 23.59
N CYS A 48 -2.22 -2.49 23.22
CA CYS A 48 -1.75 -1.48 24.15
C CYS A 48 -2.91 -0.71 24.82
N ILE A 49 -3.93 -0.35 24.05
CA ILE A 49 -5.13 0.33 24.56
C ILE A 49 -5.93 -0.56 25.52
N VAL A 50 -6.21 -1.81 25.13
CA VAL A 50 -7.01 -2.76 25.91
C VAL A 50 -6.35 -3.06 27.25
N HIS A 51 -5.03 -3.23 27.26
CA HIS A 51 -4.27 -3.58 28.45
C HIS A 51 -3.73 -2.36 29.21
N GLY A 52 -3.91 -1.14 28.68
CA GLY A 52 -3.47 0.10 29.32
C GLY A 52 -1.95 0.15 29.54
N THR A 53 -1.19 -0.32 28.57
CA THR A 53 0.26 -0.58 28.71
C THR A 53 1.02 -0.25 27.43
N THR A 54 2.34 -0.37 27.47
CA THR A 54 3.20 -0.18 26.29
C THR A 54 3.51 -1.50 25.57
N LEU A 55 3.93 -1.43 24.31
CA LEU A 55 4.35 -2.60 23.54
C LEU A 55 5.56 -3.31 24.19
N SER A 56 6.51 -2.56 24.75
CA SER A 56 7.65 -3.13 25.48
C SER A 56 7.19 -3.90 26.72
N ASP A 57 6.21 -3.38 27.46
CA ASP A 57 5.68 -4.07 28.65
C ASP A 57 4.92 -5.34 28.27
N LEU A 58 4.17 -5.32 27.15
CA LEU A 58 3.52 -6.52 26.61
C LEU A 58 4.54 -7.62 26.28
N LEU A 59 5.73 -7.24 25.82
CA LEU A 59 6.80 -8.17 25.50
C LEU A 59 7.49 -8.75 26.73
N ILE A 60 7.60 -7.97 27.80
CA ILE A 60 8.33 -8.35 29.01
C ILE A 60 7.43 -9.14 29.97
N SER A 61 6.16 -8.74 30.11
CA SER A 61 5.26 -9.31 31.12
C SER A 61 5.01 -10.81 30.91
N GLY A 62 5.05 -11.27 29.65
CA GLY A 62 4.77 -12.66 29.27
C GLY A 62 3.31 -13.09 29.50
N GLU A 63 2.46 -12.20 30.03
CA GLU A 63 1.04 -12.45 30.23
C GLU A 63 0.28 -12.54 28.90
N ILE A 64 0.80 -11.85 27.88
CA ILE A 64 0.22 -11.80 26.54
C ILE A 64 1.26 -12.28 25.56
N ASP A 65 1.06 -13.49 25.06
CA ASP A 65 1.87 -14.00 23.96
C ASP A 65 1.42 -13.33 22.65
N LEU A 66 2.15 -12.27 22.28
CA LEU A 66 1.91 -11.46 21.08
C LEU A 66 1.90 -12.29 19.79
N SER A 67 2.56 -13.46 19.76
CA SER A 67 2.58 -14.33 18.59
C SER A 67 1.21 -14.94 18.26
N ASN A 68 0.29 -14.98 19.24
CA ASN A 68 -1.10 -15.41 19.03
C ASN A 68 -1.95 -14.35 18.31
N TYR A 69 -1.49 -13.10 18.26
CA TYR A 69 -2.25 -11.96 17.74
C TYR A 69 -1.59 -11.32 16.54
N ILE A 70 -0.27 -11.18 16.58
CA ILE A 70 0.57 -10.53 15.59
C ILE A 70 1.31 -11.64 14.84
N ARG A 71 0.98 -11.78 13.56
CA ARG A 71 1.66 -12.74 12.69
C ARG A 71 2.85 -12.11 12.01
N SER A 72 3.99 -12.77 12.08
CA SER A 72 5.19 -12.33 11.39
C SER A 72 4.99 -12.26 9.88
N THR A 73 5.67 -11.29 9.28
CA THR A 73 5.69 -11.00 7.85
C THR A 73 7.07 -11.32 7.29
N ASP A 74 7.11 -11.76 6.04
CA ASP A 74 8.36 -12.05 5.30
C ASP A 74 8.87 -10.83 4.53
N ASN A 75 8.04 -9.80 4.41
CA ASN A 75 8.34 -8.58 3.68
C ASN A 75 7.65 -7.35 4.29
N VAL A 76 8.05 -6.18 3.81
CA VAL A 76 7.44 -4.88 4.10
C VAL A 76 6.80 -4.35 2.83
N ASP A 77 5.47 -4.29 2.83
CA ASP A 77 4.72 -3.66 1.75
C ASP A 77 4.50 -2.17 2.08
N ILE A 78 5.02 -1.30 1.21
CA ILE A 78 4.81 0.15 1.30
C ILE A 78 4.20 0.66 -0.01
N ALA A 79 3.11 1.41 0.14
CA ALA A 79 2.43 2.07 -0.95
C ALA A 79 2.86 3.54 -1.02
N PHE A 80 3.16 4.04 -2.23
CA PHE A 80 3.54 5.44 -2.44
C PHE A 80 2.50 6.17 -3.28
N GLY A 81 1.99 7.28 -2.75
CA GLY A 81 1.14 8.22 -3.45
C GLY A 81 2.01 9.29 -4.07
N LEU A 82 1.79 9.61 -5.33
CA LEU A 82 2.55 10.68 -6.00
C LEU A 82 1.66 11.92 -6.11
N PRO A 83 2.02 13.07 -5.51
CA PRO A 83 1.22 14.29 -5.59
C PRO A 83 1.03 14.77 -7.05
N GLN A 84 2.03 14.52 -7.89
CA GLN A 84 2.00 14.87 -9.31
C GLN A 84 1.08 13.95 -10.14
N ASP A 85 0.62 12.83 -9.59
CA ASP A 85 -0.28 11.92 -10.29
C ASP A 85 -1.58 12.62 -10.68
N SER A 86 -2.02 13.62 -9.91
CA SER A 86 -3.15 14.50 -10.23
C SER A 86 -2.96 15.27 -11.55
N ARG A 87 -1.81 15.92 -11.75
CA ARG A 87 -1.50 16.68 -12.98
C ARG A 87 -1.36 15.78 -14.20
N TYR A 88 -0.74 14.61 -14.04
CA TYR A 88 -0.64 13.64 -15.13
C TYR A 88 -2.01 13.03 -15.46
N LYS A 89 -2.83 12.70 -14.46
CA LYS A 89 -4.21 12.25 -14.65
C LYS A 89 -5.06 13.30 -15.36
N GLU A 90 -4.94 14.57 -14.98
CA GLU A 90 -5.63 15.68 -15.64
C GLU A 90 -5.19 15.80 -17.11
N LYS A 91 -3.88 15.79 -17.38
CA LYS A 91 -3.33 15.85 -18.74
C LYS A 91 -3.78 14.66 -19.60
N ILE A 92 -3.77 13.45 -19.04
CA ILE A 92 -4.29 12.24 -19.70
C ILE A 92 -5.79 12.37 -19.97
N GLY A 93 -6.55 12.85 -18.99
CA GLY A 93 -8.00 13.08 -19.10
C GLY A 93 -8.33 14.09 -20.20
N LEU A 94 -7.56 15.17 -20.31
CA LEU A 94 -7.68 16.16 -21.39
C LEU A 94 -7.41 15.52 -22.76
N LEU A 95 -6.34 14.74 -22.90
CA LEU A 95 -6.03 14.03 -24.17
C LEU A 95 -7.13 13.03 -24.55
N GLN A 96 -7.70 12.32 -23.57
CA GLN A 96 -8.82 11.39 -23.80
C GLN A 96 -10.11 12.12 -24.18
N LYS A 97 -10.33 13.30 -23.59
CA LYS A 97 -11.47 14.17 -23.95
C LYS A 97 -11.31 14.72 -25.36
N GLU A 98 -10.11 15.20 -25.72
CA GLU A 98 -9.75 15.62 -27.09
C GLU A 98 -10.05 14.49 -28.08
N ASP A 99 -9.70 13.24 -27.75
CA ASP A 99 -9.99 12.10 -28.63
C ASP A 99 -11.47 11.85 -28.84
N LYS A 100 -12.25 11.86 -27.75
CA LYS A 100 -13.69 11.63 -27.81
C LYS A 100 -14.39 12.70 -28.63
N GLU A 101 -14.02 13.98 -28.45
CA GLU A 101 -14.58 15.09 -29.19
C GLU A 101 -14.19 15.04 -30.68
N ALA A 102 -12.94 14.71 -30.98
CA ALA A 102 -12.45 14.56 -32.34
C ALA A 102 -13.11 13.38 -33.07
N ALA A 103 -13.25 12.22 -32.40
CA ALA A 103 -13.95 11.06 -32.94
C ALA A 103 -15.43 11.37 -33.25
N ALA A 104 -16.11 12.10 -32.36
CA ALA A 104 -17.48 12.54 -32.60
C ALA A 104 -17.58 13.50 -33.80
N LYS A 105 -16.62 14.43 -33.96
CA LYS A 105 -16.54 15.34 -35.11
C LYS A 105 -16.26 14.59 -36.41
N TYR A 106 -15.36 13.61 -36.38
CA TYR A 106 -15.05 12.73 -37.51
C TYR A 106 -16.30 12.00 -37.99
N GLU A 107 -17.05 11.34 -37.10
CA GLU A 107 -18.28 10.60 -37.44
C GLU A 107 -19.36 11.51 -38.03
N ARG A 108 -19.52 12.73 -37.51
CA ARG A 108 -20.46 13.73 -38.07
C ARG A 108 -20.05 14.15 -39.48
N THR A 109 -18.75 14.40 -39.68
CA THR A 109 -18.22 14.87 -40.97
C THR A 109 -18.30 13.76 -42.03
N LYS A 110 -17.99 12.52 -41.65
CA LYS A 110 -18.03 11.34 -42.53
C LYS A 110 -19.40 11.14 -43.17
N LYS A 111 -20.48 11.39 -42.42
CA LYS A 111 -21.88 11.29 -42.90
C LYS A 111 -22.25 12.30 -43.99
N MET A 112 -21.48 13.39 -44.13
CA MET A 112 -21.75 14.47 -45.08
C MET A 112 -20.88 14.41 -46.34
N LEU A 113 -19.96 13.45 -46.42
CA LEU A 113 -18.97 13.36 -47.50
C LEU A 113 -19.31 12.28 -48.53
N ARG A 114 -18.87 12.51 -49.77
CA ARG A 114 -18.93 11.48 -50.84
C ARG A 114 -17.88 10.40 -50.58
N PRO A 115 -18.07 9.16 -51.09
CA PRO A 115 -17.12 8.06 -50.89
C PRO A 115 -15.66 8.41 -51.23
N SER A 116 -15.43 9.18 -52.30
CA SER A 116 -14.08 9.61 -52.71
C SER A 116 -13.40 10.56 -51.70
N GLN A 117 -14.16 11.29 -50.89
CA GLN A 117 -13.65 12.20 -49.86
C GLN A 117 -13.44 11.49 -48.52
N ILE A 118 -14.15 10.40 -48.27
CA ILE A 118 -14.05 9.60 -47.03
C ILE A 118 -12.63 9.01 -46.89
N ALA A 119 -12.03 8.51 -47.98
CA ALA A 119 -10.68 7.93 -47.92
C ALA A 119 -9.58 8.94 -47.52
N ALA A 120 -9.78 10.23 -47.83
CA ALA A 120 -8.88 11.28 -47.35
C ALA A 120 -9.14 11.60 -45.87
N LEU A 121 -10.40 11.68 -45.45
CA LEU A 121 -10.77 11.89 -44.05
C LEU A 121 -10.28 10.76 -43.14
N ASP A 122 -10.36 9.51 -43.60
CA ASP A 122 -9.92 8.31 -42.85
C ASP A 122 -8.41 8.32 -42.61
N ARG A 123 -7.61 8.73 -43.61
CA ARG A 123 -6.16 8.89 -43.45
C ARG A 123 -5.82 9.97 -42.43
N ASN A 124 -6.47 11.13 -42.51
CA ASN A 124 -6.26 12.22 -41.55
C ASN A 124 -6.62 11.80 -40.11
N GLU A 125 -7.70 11.03 -39.93
CA GLU A 125 -8.09 10.52 -38.62
C GLU A 125 -7.11 9.48 -38.07
N GLN A 126 -6.57 8.61 -38.93
CA GLN A 126 -5.52 7.66 -38.54
C GLN A 126 -4.25 8.38 -38.10
N GLU A 127 -3.79 9.38 -38.84
CA GLU A 127 -2.62 10.21 -38.48
C GLU A 127 -2.84 10.94 -37.16
N ARG A 128 -4.00 11.58 -36.98
CA ARG A 128 -4.37 12.26 -35.73
C ARG A 128 -4.36 11.29 -34.54
N ARG A 129 -4.93 10.09 -34.68
CA ARG A 129 -4.92 9.08 -33.62
C ARG A 129 -3.51 8.59 -33.31
N ALA A 130 -2.67 8.42 -34.33
CA ALA A 130 -1.27 8.04 -34.13
C ALA A 130 -0.50 9.11 -33.34
N GLU A 131 -0.68 10.39 -33.68
CA GLU A 131 -0.09 11.52 -32.96
C GLU A 131 -0.59 11.59 -31.51
N LEU A 132 -1.90 11.46 -31.30
CA LEU A 132 -2.47 11.46 -29.96
C LEU A 132 -1.93 10.31 -29.11
N ASN A 133 -1.84 9.10 -29.67
CA ASN A 133 -1.26 7.95 -29.00
C ASN A 133 0.21 8.18 -28.66
N ALA A 134 0.99 8.80 -29.54
CA ALA A 134 2.38 9.17 -29.26
C ALA A 134 2.48 10.18 -28.11
N ARG A 135 1.60 11.21 -28.08
CA ARG A 135 1.50 12.16 -26.97
C ARG A 135 1.14 11.47 -25.65
N LEU A 136 0.15 10.57 -25.68
CA LEU A 136 -0.29 9.80 -24.51
C LEU A 136 0.85 8.92 -23.96
N ASN A 137 1.57 8.22 -24.85
CA ASN A 137 2.71 7.39 -24.50
C ASN A 137 3.85 8.21 -23.92
N SER A 138 4.16 9.38 -24.50
CA SER A 138 5.19 10.29 -23.98
C SER A 138 4.87 10.77 -22.56
N VAL A 139 3.61 11.16 -22.31
CA VAL A 139 3.16 11.58 -20.97
C VAL A 139 3.23 10.42 -19.97
N ASN A 140 2.84 9.21 -20.38
CA ASN A 140 2.93 8.02 -19.54
C ASN A 140 4.38 7.64 -19.19
N GLU A 141 5.30 7.73 -20.15
CA GLU A 141 6.72 7.45 -19.88
C GLU A 141 7.36 8.51 -18.98
N GLN A 142 7.07 9.80 -19.20
CA GLN A 142 7.53 10.86 -18.29
C GLN A 142 7.03 10.63 -16.85
N ARG A 143 5.76 10.27 -16.70
CA ARG A 143 5.15 9.93 -15.42
C ARG A 143 5.88 8.74 -14.76
N LYS A 144 6.20 7.70 -15.53
CA LYS A 144 6.90 6.51 -15.04
C LYS A 144 8.33 6.83 -14.60
N THR A 145 9.10 7.55 -15.42
CA THR A 145 10.50 7.89 -15.11
C THR A 145 10.62 8.71 -13.84
N MET A 146 9.87 9.81 -13.72
CA MET A 146 9.94 10.66 -12.51
C MET A 146 9.53 9.93 -11.24
N LYS A 147 8.57 9.00 -11.36
CA LYS A 147 8.15 8.14 -10.25
C LYS A 147 9.26 7.23 -9.79
N GLU A 148 9.94 6.58 -10.72
CA GLU A 148 11.08 5.73 -10.41
C GLU A 148 12.23 6.52 -9.79
N GLU A 149 12.51 7.72 -10.29
CA GLU A 149 13.54 8.62 -9.77
C GLU A 149 13.24 9.10 -8.35
N ARG A 150 12.00 9.54 -8.06
CA ARG A 150 11.64 9.98 -6.70
C ARG A 150 11.70 8.84 -5.69
N ILE A 151 11.10 7.69 -6.02
CA ILE A 151 11.18 6.51 -5.16
C ILE A 151 12.63 6.10 -4.96
N ARG A 152 13.44 6.10 -6.02
CA ARG A 152 14.88 5.80 -5.91
C ARG A 152 15.58 6.81 -5.01
N SER A 153 15.33 8.11 -5.14
CA SER A 153 15.97 9.12 -4.28
C SER A 153 15.67 8.90 -2.80
N VAL A 154 14.46 8.46 -2.45
CA VAL A 154 14.11 8.12 -1.06
C VAL A 154 14.86 6.88 -0.60
N LEU A 155 14.91 5.83 -1.41
CA LEU A 155 15.61 4.61 -1.04
C LEU A 155 17.11 4.83 -0.96
N ASP A 156 17.69 5.58 -1.91
CA ASP A 156 19.09 5.97 -1.92
C ASP A 156 19.42 6.80 -0.66
N SER A 157 18.49 7.62 -0.15
CA SER A 157 18.67 8.34 1.13
C SER A 157 18.68 7.43 2.36
N LEU A 158 18.20 6.19 2.22
CA LEU A 158 18.24 5.17 3.27
C LEU A 158 19.47 4.28 3.18
N VAL A 159 20.21 4.30 2.06
CA VAL A 159 21.41 3.48 1.88
C VAL A 159 22.53 4.04 2.75
N ASP A 160 23.18 3.16 3.51
CA ASP A 160 24.28 3.48 4.43
C ASP A 160 23.89 4.52 5.51
N ALA A 161 22.60 4.76 5.69
CA ALA A 161 22.09 5.53 6.82
C ALA A 161 22.24 4.71 8.10
N GLU A 162 22.69 5.38 9.16
CA GLU A 162 22.73 4.84 10.51
C GLU A 162 21.48 5.31 11.25
N PHE A 163 20.73 4.36 11.81
CA PHE A 163 19.55 4.67 12.61
C PHE A 163 19.79 4.31 14.08
N ASP A 164 19.47 5.24 14.96
CA ASP A 164 19.39 4.99 16.40
C ASP A 164 18.20 4.07 16.69
N SER A 165 18.39 3.03 17.51
CA SER A 165 17.27 2.23 17.97
C SER A 165 16.28 3.07 18.78
N ILE A 166 15.01 2.64 18.84
CA ILE A 166 13.99 3.33 19.63
C ILE A 166 14.40 3.44 21.12
N SER A 167 15.15 2.46 21.64
CA SER A 167 15.73 2.48 22.99
C SER A 167 17.12 3.14 23.12
N GLY A 168 17.68 3.70 22.05
CA GLY A 168 18.97 4.40 22.06
C GLY A 168 20.22 3.50 21.99
N LYS A 169 20.07 2.23 21.56
CA LYS A 169 21.19 1.32 21.27
C LYS A 169 21.63 1.39 19.80
N ALA A 170 22.87 0.97 19.54
CA ALA A 170 23.60 1.24 18.30
C ALA A 170 23.06 0.51 17.05
N ILE A 171 22.73 1.36 16.07
CA ILE A 171 22.98 1.29 14.63
C ILE A 171 22.40 0.10 13.86
N ILE A 172 21.29 0.37 13.19
CA ILE A 172 20.88 -0.35 11.99
C ILE A 172 21.58 0.34 10.81
N THR A 173 22.51 -0.34 10.15
CA THR A 173 22.91 0.06 8.79
C THR A 173 21.91 -0.52 7.83
N VAL A 174 21.46 0.23 6.82
CA VAL A 174 20.60 -0.29 5.75
C VAL A 174 21.41 -0.39 4.46
N LYS A 175 21.62 -1.61 3.96
CA LYS A 175 22.21 -1.84 2.63
C LYS A 175 21.13 -2.20 1.63
N GLN A 176 21.12 -1.50 0.50
CA GLN A 176 20.16 -1.72 -0.58
C GLN A 176 20.73 -2.67 -1.64
N VAL A 177 20.04 -3.80 -1.86
CA VAL A 177 20.25 -4.65 -3.03
C VAL A 177 18.99 -4.62 -3.89
N ARG A 178 19.13 -4.17 -5.14
CA ARG A 178 18.04 -4.20 -6.12
C ARG A 178 17.95 -5.58 -6.74
N HIS A 179 16.80 -6.23 -6.59
CA HIS A 179 16.43 -7.44 -7.31
C HIS A 179 15.34 -7.15 -8.35
N GLY A 180 15.44 -7.76 -9.53
CA GLY A 180 14.39 -7.70 -10.56
C GLY A 180 14.44 -6.50 -11.52
N ILE A 181 14.18 -6.76 -12.80
CA ILE A 181 14.16 -5.76 -13.87
C ILE A 181 12.76 -5.09 -13.96
N SER A 182 11.68 -5.88 -13.90
CA SER A 182 10.29 -5.43 -14.06
C SER A 182 9.62 -4.97 -12.77
N HIS A 183 9.93 -5.62 -11.64
CA HIS A 183 9.45 -5.27 -10.31
C HIS A 183 10.66 -5.14 -9.39
N PRO A 184 11.15 -3.91 -9.16
CA PRO A 184 12.30 -3.72 -8.30
C PRO A 184 11.89 -4.05 -6.87
N LYS A 185 12.49 -5.14 -6.37
CA LYS A 185 12.45 -5.54 -4.98
C LYS A 185 13.71 -5.01 -4.32
N TYR A 186 13.57 -4.34 -3.19
CA TYR A 186 14.68 -3.76 -2.48
C TYR A 186 14.90 -4.59 -1.22
N THR A 187 16.02 -5.27 -1.14
CA THR A 187 16.41 -5.92 0.12
C THR A 187 17.20 -4.91 0.92
N LEU A 188 16.70 -4.60 2.12
CA LEU A 188 17.33 -3.75 3.11
C LEU A 188 17.89 -4.65 4.21
N GLY A 189 19.22 -4.75 4.32
CA GLY A 189 19.85 -5.50 5.40
C GLY A 189 19.74 -4.75 6.72
N MET A 190 19.32 -5.42 7.80
CA MET A 190 19.54 -4.95 9.16
C MET A 190 20.86 -5.52 9.66
N TYR A 191 21.82 -4.64 9.94
CA TYR A 191 23.13 -5.02 10.47
C TYR A 191 23.17 -4.81 11.98
N ASP A 192 23.41 -5.88 12.72
CA ASP A 192 23.84 -5.84 14.11
C ASP A 192 25.24 -6.44 14.18
N ILE A 193 26.17 -5.76 14.85
CA ILE A 193 27.56 -6.19 15.02
C ILE A 193 27.64 -7.59 15.68
N GLN A 194 26.61 -7.99 16.45
CA GLN A 194 26.58 -9.26 17.19
C GLN A 194 25.80 -10.38 16.49
N ASP A 195 24.67 -10.07 15.83
CA ASP A 195 23.72 -11.08 15.30
C ASP A 195 23.86 -11.35 13.78
N GLY A 196 24.69 -10.58 13.07
CA GLY A 196 24.88 -10.72 11.63
C GLY A 196 23.71 -10.19 10.78
N ASP A 197 23.82 -10.36 9.47
CA ASP A 197 22.90 -9.77 8.48
C ASP A 197 21.50 -10.40 8.56
N LYS A 198 20.48 -9.58 8.82
CA LYS A 198 19.07 -9.95 8.64
C LYS A 198 18.47 -9.16 7.46
N PRO A 199 18.46 -9.72 6.24
CA PRO A 199 17.81 -9.06 5.09
C PRO A 199 16.30 -8.99 5.28
N ILE A 200 15.75 -7.79 5.15
CA ILE A 200 14.32 -7.49 5.02
C ILE A 200 14.03 -7.13 3.57
N ASP A 201 13.02 -7.76 3.01
CA ASP A 201 12.55 -7.41 1.68
C ASP A 201 11.48 -6.32 1.74
N VAL A 202 11.74 -5.19 1.10
CA VAL A 202 10.78 -4.09 0.92
C VAL A 202 10.18 -4.17 -0.48
N ASN A 203 8.88 -4.41 -0.53
CA ASN A 203 8.08 -4.36 -1.73
C ASN A 203 7.53 -2.96 -1.91
N ILE A 204 7.90 -2.33 -3.02
CA ILE A 204 7.42 -1.00 -3.37
C ILE A 204 6.21 -1.14 -4.28
N CYS A 205 5.03 -0.94 -3.69
CA CYS A 205 3.77 -0.94 -4.38
C CYS A 205 3.58 0.41 -5.08
N ARG A 206 3.98 0.45 -6.35
CA ARG A 206 4.02 1.67 -7.18
C ARG A 206 2.63 2.09 -7.64
N GLU A 207 1.77 1.16 -8.02
CA GLU A 207 0.45 1.47 -8.59
C GLU A 207 -0.62 0.53 -8.06
N ALA A 208 -1.84 1.03 -8.00
CA ALA A 208 -3.00 0.19 -7.79
C ALA A 208 -3.09 -0.98 -8.81
N ARG A 209 -2.58 -0.78 -10.04
CA ARG A 209 -2.44 -1.86 -11.04
C ARG A 209 -1.34 -2.88 -10.74
N ASP A 210 -0.21 -2.47 -10.17
CA ASP A 210 0.87 -3.39 -9.78
C ASP A 210 0.42 -4.27 -8.61
N VAL A 211 -0.34 -3.67 -7.69
CA VAL A 211 -1.00 -4.38 -6.57
C VAL A 211 -2.16 -5.26 -7.07
N ALA A 212 -2.95 -4.80 -8.04
CA ALA A 212 -4.01 -5.62 -8.64
C ALA A 212 -3.47 -6.78 -9.49
N ARG A 213 -2.29 -6.67 -10.11
CA ARG A 213 -1.71 -7.78 -10.89
C ARG A 213 -0.95 -8.79 -10.05
N ASN A 214 -0.31 -8.35 -8.97
CA ASN A 214 0.65 -9.17 -8.21
C ASN A 214 0.35 -9.27 -6.71
N GLY A 215 -0.74 -8.67 -6.23
CA GLY A 215 -1.03 -8.54 -4.80
C GLY A 215 -2.49 -8.82 -4.45
N ASP A 216 -2.79 -8.53 -3.19
CA ASP A 216 -3.98 -8.97 -2.48
C ASP A 216 -5.32 -8.34 -2.94
N LEU A 217 -5.28 -7.54 -4.02
CA LEU A 217 -6.34 -6.63 -4.44
C LEU A 217 -6.65 -6.70 -5.94
N SER A 218 -6.31 -7.82 -6.60
CA SER A 218 -6.67 -8.05 -8.01
C SER A 218 -8.14 -7.84 -8.32
N GLU A 219 -8.98 -8.04 -7.30
CA GLU A 219 -10.43 -7.98 -7.37
C GLU A 219 -11.01 -6.58 -7.08
N LEU A 220 -10.21 -5.62 -6.57
CA LEU A 220 -10.66 -4.25 -6.27
C LEU A 220 -10.33 -3.28 -7.41
N ASP A 221 -11.17 -2.25 -7.58
CA ASP A 221 -10.88 -1.17 -8.53
C ASP A 221 -9.59 -0.45 -8.13
N SER A 222 -8.73 -0.22 -9.11
CA SER A 222 -7.52 0.58 -8.99
C SER A 222 -7.73 1.97 -8.37
N GLU A 223 -8.93 2.57 -8.50
CA GLU A 223 -9.25 3.85 -7.88
C GLU A 223 -9.40 3.76 -6.35
N LEU A 224 -9.86 2.62 -5.82
CA LEU A 224 -10.06 2.42 -4.38
C LEU A 224 -8.73 2.37 -3.63
N TYR A 225 -7.71 1.72 -4.20
CA TYR A 225 -6.39 1.67 -3.56
C TYR A 225 -5.73 3.05 -3.45
N ALA A 226 -5.88 3.89 -4.48
CA ALA A 226 -5.42 5.27 -4.42
C ALA A 226 -6.14 6.04 -3.31
N LYS A 227 -7.47 5.88 -3.20
CA LYS A 227 -8.27 6.46 -2.12
C LYS A 227 -7.76 6.01 -0.74
N PHE A 228 -7.58 4.70 -0.52
CA PHE A 228 -7.11 4.15 0.75
C PHE A 228 -5.73 4.67 1.16
N LEU A 229 -4.85 4.86 0.19
CA LEU A 229 -3.51 5.41 0.43
C LEU A 229 -3.56 6.87 0.87
N PHE A 230 -4.41 7.68 0.25
CA PHE A 230 -4.56 9.09 0.62
C PHE A 230 -5.35 9.27 1.92
N GLU A 231 -6.22 8.32 2.27
CA GLU A 231 -6.98 8.27 3.53
C GLU A 231 -6.23 7.55 4.66
N ALA A 232 -4.98 7.11 4.42
CA ALA A 232 -4.13 6.51 5.43
C ALA A 232 -3.95 7.46 6.63
N ARG A 233 -3.80 6.87 7.82
CA ARG A 233 -3.69 7.59 9.08
C ARG A 233 -2.39 7.24 9.79
N ASP A 234 -1.93 8.17 10.60
CA ASP A 234 -0.82 7.91 11.50
C ASP A 234 -1.37 7.20 12.75
N VAL A 235 -0.87 6.00 12.99
CA VAL A 235 -1.15 5.23 14.21
C VAL A 235 0.04 5.38 15.14
N LYS A 236 -0.23 5.77 16.38
CA LYS A 236 0.78 5.93 17.43
C LYS A 236 0.77 4.70 18.32
N ILE A 237 1.83 3.93 18.27
CA ILE A 237 2.02 2.77 19.15
C ILE A 237 2.85 3.24 20.35
N PRO A 238 2.32 3.17 21.59
CA PRO A 238 3.11 3.43 22.78
C PRO A 238 4.14 2.30 22.93
N TYR A 239 5.41 2.58 22.67
CA TYR A 239 6.45 1.55 22.68
C TYR A 239 7.03 1.35 24.08
N ALA A 240 7.37 2.44 24.77
CA ALA A 240 7.85 2.46 26.14
C ALA A 240 7.42 3.77 26.82
N ASP A 241 7.70 3.93 28.12
CA ASP A 241 7.35 5.14 28.86
C ASP A 241 7.88 6.42 28.18
N GLY A 242 6.95 7.26 27.72
CA GLY A 242 7.24 8.51 27.03
C GLY A 242 7.79 8.36 25.60
N ILE A 243 7.78 7.13 25.04
CA ILE A 243 8.29 6.84 23.70
C ILE A 243 7.17 6.23 22.84
N ASP A 244 6.72 7.00 21.86
CA ASP A 244 5.73 6.56 20.87
C ASP A 244 6.39 6.33 19.51
N VAL A 245 5.96 5.28 18.81
CA VAL A 245 6.30 5.06 17.41
C VAL A 245 5.09 5.39 16.54
N SER A 246 5.27 6.31 15.60
CA SER A 246 4.21 6.74 14.68
C SER A 246 4.41 6.13 13.31
N LEU A 247 3.48 5.27 12.89
CA LEU A 247 3.51 4.65 11.57
C LEU A 247 2.26 5.01 10.78
N ARG A 248 2.46 5.46 9.54
CA ARG A 248 1.38 5.77 8.61
C ARG A 248 0.87 4.50 7.95
N VAL A 249 -0.35 4.08 8.27
CA VAL A 249 -0.96 2.84 7.80
C VAL A 249 -2.36 3.09 7.21
N MET A 250 -2.81 2.17 6.35
CA MET A 250 -4.21 2.14 5.88
C MET A 250 -5.19 2.10 7.05
N ARG A 251 -6.41 2.61 6.85
CA ARG A 251 -7.46 2.52 7.88
C ARG A 251 -7.85 1.06 8.15
N PRO A 252 -8.34 0.73 9.35
CA PRO A 252 -8.84 -0.61 9.66
C PRO A 252 -9.92 -1.11 8.70
N GLU A 253 -10.82 -0.23 8.27
CA GLU A 253 -11.90 -0.54 7.30
C GLU A 253 -11.30 -0.97 5.97
N ASP A 254 -10.37 -0.16 5.44
CA ASP A 254 -9.72 -0.42 4.16
C ASP A 254 -8.86 -1.69 4.23
N LEU A 255 -8.19 -1.91 5.36
CA LEU A 255 -7.43 -3.13 5.62
C LEU A 255 -8.36 -4.36 5.68
N LEU A 256 -9.50 -4.26 6.37
CA LEU A 256 -10.49 -5.33 6.42
C LEU A 256 -11.00 -5.69 5.02
N ILE A 257 -11.32 -4.67 4.21
CA ILE A 257 -11.69 -4.83 2.79
C ILE A 257 -10.62 -5.63 2.04
N THR A 258 -9.33 -5.28 2.21
CA THR A 258 -8.24 -5.99 1.54
C THR A 258 -8.11 -7.46 1.98
N LYS A 259 -8.38 -7.76 3.25
CA LYS A 259 -8.28 -9.13 3.77
C LYS A 259 -9.45 -9.99 3.29
N ILE A 260 -10.66 -9.42 3.20
CA ILE A 260 -11.85 -10.11 2.70
C ILE A 260 -11.71 -10.42 1.21
N SER A 261 -11.18 -9.49 0.40
CA SER A 261 -11.03 -9.70 -1.06
C SER A 261 -10.11 -10.86 -1.43
N LEU A 262 -9.25 -11.29 -0.51
CA LEU A 262 -8.25 -12.32 -0.74
C LEU A 262 -8.71 -13.76 -0.65
N LYS A 263 -9.80 -14.02 0.08
CA LYS A 263 -10.42 -15.34 0.19
C LYS A 263 -9.50 -16.46 0.71
N LYS A 264 -8.42 -16.14 1.43
CA LYS A 264 -7.56 -17.17 2.08
C LYS A 264 -7.87 -17.24 3.56
N HIS A 265 -7.91 -18.46 4.11
CA HIS A 265 -8.21 -18.71 5.52
C HIS A 265 -7.37 -17.83 6.47
N LYS A 266 -6.07 -17.69 6.17
CA LYS A 266 -5.17 -16.85 6.96
C LYS A 266 -5.64 -15.38 7.04
N HIS A 267 -6.24 -14.83 5.98
CA HIS A 267 -6.71 -13.44 5.96
C HIS A 267 -8.05 -13.28 6.69
N ASN A 268 -8.89 -14.31 6.70
CA ASN A 268 -10.12 -14.30 7.51
C ASN A 268 -9.79 -14.25 9.02
N LEU A 269 -8.73 -14.94 9.45
CA LEU A 269 -8.27 -14.86 10.84
C LEU A 269 -7.72 -13.46 11.18
N ASP A 270 -6.92 -12.85 10.30
CA ASP A 270 -6.48 -11.45 10.49
C ASP A 270 -7.67 -10.50 10.61
N ALA A 271 -8.66 -10.66 9.72
CA ALA A 271 -9.88 -9.86 9.70
C ALA A 271 -10.69 -10.03 11.00
N LEU A 272 -10.80 -11.25 11.50
CA LEU A 272 -11.49 -11.55 12.76
C LEU A 272 -10.77 -10.90 13.96
N ASN A 273 -9.44 -11.05 14.04
CA ASN A 273 -8.64 -10.41 15.09
C ASN A 273 -8.79 -8.88 15.03
N LEU A 274 -8.73 -8.29 13.82
CA LEU A 274 -8.93 -6.86 13.60
C LEU A 274 -10.29 -6.38 14.12
N ILE A 275 -11.35 -7.14 13.87
CA ILE A 275 -12.70 -6.82 14.36
C ILE A 275 -12.83 -6.99 15.87
N ASN A 276 -12.28 -8.06 16.45
CA ASN A 276 -12.43 -8.35 17.87
C ASN A 276 -11.66 -7.32 18.72
N TYR A 277 -10.39 -7.07 18.40
CA TYR A 277 -9.57 -6.13 19.17
C TYR A 277 -10.01 -4.68 19.00
N SER A 278 -10.49 -4.30 17.82
CA SER A 278 -11.07 -2.96 17.65
C SER A 278 -12.31 -2.75 18.52
N ARG A 279 -13.16 -3.78 18.70
CA ARG A 279 -14.32 -3.72 19.61
C ARG A 279 -13.89 -3.64 21.07
N GLU A 280 -12.93 -4.46 21.49
CA GLU A 280 -12.39 -4.44 22.86
C GLU A 280 -11.75 -3.09 23.20
N ALA A 281 -11.00 -2.51 22.26
CA ALA A 281 -10.41 -1.17 22.37
C ALA A 281 -11.44 -0.02 22.30
N ARG A 282 -12.74 -0.32 22.14
CA ARG A 282 -13.84 0.66 21.96
C ARG A 282 -13.64 1.57 20.74
N MET A 283 -12.99 1.06 19.71
CA MET A 283 -12.76 1.73 18.43
C MET A 283 -13.26 0.85 17.28
N PRO A 284 -14.56 0.46 17.27
CA PRO A 284 -15.07 -0.53 16.33
C PRO A 284 -14.90 -0.06 14.88
N ILE A 285 -14.55 -1.00 14.00
CA ILE A 285 -14.52 -0.79 12.55
C ILE A 285 -15.93 -0.42 12.07
N ASP A 286 -16.01 0.62 11.24
CA ASP A 286 -17.27 1.04 10.62
C ASP A 286 -17.69 0.06 9.51
N ASP A 287 -18.65 -0.80 9.84
CA ASP A 287 -19.18 -1.84 8.94
C ASP A 287 -19.95 -1.25 7.76
N ASP A 288 -20.50 -0.04 7.88
CA ASP A 288 -21.22 0.63 6.79
C ASP A 288 -20.25 1.09 5.70
N ILE A 289 -19.07 1.61 6.08
CA ILE A 289 -17.99 1.95 5.13
C ILE A 289 -17.53 0.70 4.37
N VAL A 290 -17.36 -0.43 5.07
CA VAL A 290 -16.94 -1.71 4.48
C VAL A 290 -18.00 -2.20 3.49
N LYS A 291 -19.27 -2.24 3.90
CA LYS A 291 -20.39 -2.65 3.05
C LYS A 291 -20.52 -1.77 1.81
N GLU A 292 -20.52 -0.45 1.98
CA GLU A 292 -20.67 0.51 0.87
C GLU A 292 -19.55 0.34 -0.16
N THR A 293 -18.33 0.08 0.30
CA THR A 293 -17.19 -0.11 -0.59
C THR A 293 -17.30 -1.43 -1.35
N LEU A 294 -17.63 -2.53 -0.66
CA LEU A 294 -17.71 -3.86 -1.25
C LEU A 294 -18.97 -4.05 -2.12
N SER A 295 -20.08 -3.34 -1.84
CA SER A 295 -21.32 -3.42 -2.63
C SER A 295 -21.17 -2.90 -4.05
N ARG A 296 -20.12 -2.12 -4.33
CA ARG A 296 -19.78 -1.66 -5.69
C ARG A 296 -19.25 -2.79 -6.57
N ASN A 297 -18.87 -3.92 -5.99
CA ASN A 297 -18.45 -5.12 -6.70
C ASN A 297 -19.26 -6.36 -6.21
N PRO A 298 -20.22 -6.87 -7.01
CA PRO A 298 -21.07 -7.98 -6.59
C PRO A 298 -20.33 -9.24 -6.14
N VAL A 299 -19.15 -9.52 -6.72
CA VAL A 299 -18.34 -10.69 -6.36
C VAL A 299 -17.80 -10.52 -4.93
N LEU A 300 -17.24 -9.35 -4.63
CA LEU A 300 -16.66 -9.07 -3.32
C LEU A 300 -17.72 -8.93 -2.23
N TYR A 301 -18.91 -8.45 -2.57
CA TYR A 301 -20.03 -8.41 -1.63
C TYR A 301 -20.44 -9.84 -1.19
N VAL A 302 -20.43 -10.82 -2.10
CA VAL A 302 -20.66 -12.23 -1.74
C VAL A 302 -19.57 -12.74 -0.79
N ASP A 303 -18.32 -12.37 -1.01
CA ASP A 303 -17.21 -12.77 -0.12
C ASP A 303 -17.34 -12.12 1.26
N TYR A 304 -17.81 -10.88 1.32
CA TYR A 304 -18.16 -10.22 2.58
C TYR A 304 -19.24 -10.97 3.33
N GLU A 305 -20.36 -11.34 2.69
CA GLU A 305 -21.42 -12.11 3.35
C GLU A 305 -20.93 -13.46 3.87
N LYS A 306 -20.09 -14.17 3.09
CA LYS A 306 -19.42 -15.41 3.55
C LYS A 306 -18.52 -15.16 4.75
N PHE A 307 -17.77 -14.06 4.74
CA PHE A 307 -16.95 -13.67 5.88
C PHE A 307 -17.82 -13.37 7.11
N LYS A 308 -18.99 -12.73 6.96
CA LYS A 308 -19.93 -12.51 8.07
C LYS A 308 -20.52 -13.81 8.61
N GLU A 309 -20.77 -14.79 7.76
CA GLU A 309 -21.14 -16.14 8.19
C GLU A 309 -20.02 -16.79 9.01
N PHE A 310 -18.77 -16.72 8.51
CA PHE A 310 -17.59 -17.17 9.24
C PHE A 310 -17.41 -16.45 10.58
N GLU A 311 -17.59 -15.13 10.65
CA GLU A 311 -17.52 -14.35 11.89
C GLU A 311 -18.54 -14.87 12.93
N ARG A 312 -19.76 -15.21 12.49
CA ARG A 312 -20.81 -15.74 13.38
C ARG A 312 -20.47 -17.10 13.97
N THR A 313 -19.72 -17.95 13.24
CA THR A 313 -19.34 -19.28 13.74
C THR A 313 -18.25 -19.24 14.82
N PHE A 314 -17.52 -18.12 14.94
CA PHE A 314 -16.44 -17.93 15.91
C PHE A 314 -16.88 -17.10 17.14
N LYS A 315 -18.13 -16.64 17.19
CA LYS A 315 -18.75 -16.02 18.37
C LYS A 315 -19.48 -17.06 19.19
#